data_AF-A0A3C2E9G9-F1
#
_entry.id   AF-A0A3C2E9G9-F1
#
_cell.length_a   1.000
_cell.length_b   1.000
_cell.length_c   1.000
_cell.angle_alpha   90.00
_cell.angle_beta   90.00
_cell.angle_gamma   90.00
#
_symmetry.space_group_name_H-M   'P 1'
#
loop_
_entity.id
_entity.type
_entity.pdbx_description
1 polymer ?
#
loop_
_entity_poly.entity_id
_entity_poly.type
_entity_poly.pdbx_seq_one_letter_code
_entity_poly.pdbx_strand_id
1 'polypeptide(L)'
;SRHNLFITEDGQFDPDFMVPAFIRRYPFVSASNGPDQPATFCFDTAAEVVSDKPDFPFFDESGEPTDTTKEAIDFVSAFEADSRITERFVARLIELDLFEKKEVKIADPNDRTKTIKVADYFGVSEDKLLALPDDVFLKAKTDGLLGPIYAHMLSLSRWERILTRYFKSVNQQQAAKAAN
;
A
#
# COMPACT_ATOMS: atom_id res chain seq x y z
N SER A 1 -9.02 19.68 -5.52
CA SER A 1 -7.72 19.24 -4.96
C SER A 1 -7.79 17.75 -4.69
N ARG A 2 -6.75 16.97 -5.03
CA ARG A 2 -6.65 15.57 -4.59
C ARG A 2 -6.12 15.61 -3.16
N HIS A 3 -6.99 15.41 -2.17
CA HIS A 3 -6.64 15.35 -0.76
C HIS A 3 -6.57 13.88 -0.33
N ASN A 4 -5.55 13.50 0.44
CA ASN A 4 -5.39 12.16 0.96
C ASN A 4 -6.28 11.98 2.20
N LEU A 5 -7.20 11.01 2.17
CA LEU A 5 -8.19 10.76 3.23
C LEU A 5 -7.60 10.25 4.55
N PHE A 6 -6.30 9.96 4.60
CA PHE A 6 -5.57 9.46 5.78
C PHE A 6 -4.59 10.50 6.33
N ILE A 7 -4.52 11.69 5.73
CA ILE A 7 -3.73 12.80 6.23
C ILE A 7 -4.69 13.79 6.90
N THR A 8 -4.42 14.14 8.15
CA THR A 8 -5.18 15.11 8.94
C THR A 8 -4.92 16.54 8.44
N GLU A 9 -5.70 17.51 8.91
CA GLU A 9 -5.59 18.91 8.46
C GLU A 9 -4.24 19.56 8.82
N ASP A 10 -3.59 19.09 9.88
CA ASP A 10 -2.24 19.45 10.34
C ASP A 10 -1.11 18.69 9.61
N GLY A 11 -1.45 17.90 8.58
CA GLY A 11 -0.48 17.22 7.72
C GLY A 11 0.07 15.91 8.28
N GLN A 12 -0.46 15.42 9.41
CA GLN A 12 -0.04 14.16 10.03
C GLN A 12 -0.80 12.97 9.46
N PHE A 13 -0.23 11.77 9.58
CA PHE A 13 -0.97 10.56 9.27
C PHE A 13 -1.97 10.26 10.40
N ASP A 14 -3.18 9.84 10.04
CA ASP A 14 -4.22 9.51 11.02
C ASP A 14 -3.73 8.38 11.96
N PRO A 15 -3.68 8.62 13.28
CA PRO A 15 -3.07 7.70 14.26
C PRO A 15 -3.83 6.38 14.40
N ASP A 16 -5.09 6.32 13.97
CA ASP A 16 -5.88 5.07 13.95
C ASP A 16 -5.45 4.12 12.81
N PHE A 17 -4.48 4.53 12.00
CA PHE A 17 -4.03 3.79 10.82
C PHE A 17 -2.51 3.63 10.80
N MET A 18 -2.08 2.47 10.34
CA MET A 18 -0.66 2.20 10.13
C MET A 18 -0.16 3.01 8.93
N VAL A 19 0.97 3.71 9.12
CA VAL A 19 1.71 4.33 8.02
C VAL A 19 2.26 3.23 7.10
N PRO A 20 1.97 3.27 5.79
CA PRO A 20 2.46 2.28 4.84
C PRO A 20 3.98 2.10 4.91
N ALA A 21 4.45 0.85 4.81
CA ALA A 21 5.89 0.54 4.86
C ALA A 21 6.69 1.29 3.79
N PHE A 22 6.11 1.50 2.60
CA PHE A 22 6.70 2.30 1.53
C PHE A 22 7.00 3.76 1.93
N ILE A 23 6.18 4.35 2.81
CA ILE A 23 6.41 5.70 3.34
C ILE A 23 7.45 5.62 4.47
N ARG A 24 7.31 4.63 5.38
CA ARG A 24 8.20 4.48 6.54
C ARG A 24 9.66 4.18 6.20
N ARG A 25 9.94 3.60 5.03
CA ARG A 25 11.34 3.37 4.60
C ARG A 25 12.07 4.66 4.24
N TYR A 26 11.38 5.74 3.86
CA TYR A 26 12.03 6.99 3.47
C TYR A 26 12.81 7.57 4.65
N PRO A 27 14.07 8.00 4.48
CA PRO A 27 14.76 8.32 3.21
C PRO A 27 15.52 7.16 2.57
N PHE A 28 15.45 5.96 3.14
CA PHE A 28 16.23 4.82 2.69
C PHE A 28 15.56 4.08 1.52
N VAL A 29 16.39 3.66 0.58
CA VAL A 29 15.99 2.88 -0.59
C VAL A 29 17.02 1.80 -0.88
N SER A 30 16.58 0.78 -1.62
CA SER A 30 17.47 -0.27 -2.12
C SER A 30 17.64 -0.09 -3.62
N ALA A 31 18.88 -0.17 -4.11
CA ALA A 31 19.20 -0.19 -5.53
C ALA A 31 19.58 -1.62 -5.95
N SER A 32 18.83 -2.18 -6.90
CA SER A 32 19.19 -3.49 -7.47
C SER A 32 20.45 -3.36 -8.34
N ASN A 33 21.40 -4.27 -8.11
CA ASN A 33 22.62 -4.38 -8.91
C ASN A 33 22.51 -5.49 -9.99
N GLY A 34 21.29 -5.94 -10.28
CA GLY A 34 21.00 -7.03 -11.22
C GLY A 34 20.70 -8.37 -10.55
N PRO A 35 20.40 -9.41 -11.34
CA PRO A 35 20.17 -10.76 -10.83
C PRO A 35 21.42 -11.27 -10.13
N ASP A 36 21.26 -11.82 -8.92
CA ASP A 36 22.32 -12.45 -8.11
C ASP A 36 23.38 -11.51 -7.52
N GLN A 37 23.22 -10.19 -7.65
CA GLN A 37 24.07 -9.23 -6.93
C GLN A 37 23.38 -8.70 -5.67
N PRO A 38 24.12 -8.57 -4.54
CA PRO A 38 23.60 -7.88 -3.37
C PRO A 38 23.12 -6.48 -3.75
N ALA A 39 21.94 -6.11 -3.29
CA ALA A 39 21.42 -4.76 -3.51
C ALA A 39 22.25 -3.75 -2.71
N THR A 40 22.40 -2.54 -3.24
CA THR A 40 23.05 -1.44 -2.54
C THR A 40 22.04 -0.68 -1.70
N PHE A 41 22.35 -0.49 -0.41
CA PHE A 41 21.59 0.39 0.45
C PHE A 41 21.92 1.85 0.13
N CYS A 42 20.89 2.64 -0.13
CA CYS A 42 20.99 4.04 -0.50
C CYS A 42 20.09 4.87 0.41
N PHE A 43 20.36 6.17 0.49
CA PHE A 43 19.48 7.13 1.13
C PHE A 43 19.39 8.39 0.28
N ASP A 44 18.26 9.08 0.38
CA ASP A 44 18.06 10.38 -0.25
C ASP A 44 18.79 11.47 0.55
N THR A 45 19.86 12.00 -0.01
CA THR A 45 20.65 13.08 0.60
C THR A 45 19.91 14.41 0.65
N ALA A 46 18.85 14.58 -0.15
CA ALA A 46 18.03 15.79 -0.16
C ALA A 46 16.85 15.72 0.82
N ALA A 47 16.67 14.59 1.51
CA ALA A 47 15.64 14.44 2.51
C ALA A 47 15.85 15.43 3.68
N GLU A 48 14.80 16.14 4.09
CA GLU A 48 14.87 17.13 5.18
C GLU A 48 15.32 16.52 6.52
N VAL A 49 15.13 15.20 6.69
CA VAL A 49 15.55 14.45 7.88
C VAL A 49 17.03 14.05 7.86
N VAL A 50 17.76 14.29 6.75
CA VAL A 50 19.20 14.03 6.63
C VAL A 50 19.95 15.36 6.84
N SER A 51 20.96 15.32 7.70
CA SER A 51 21.70 16.52 8.14
C SER A 51 23.15 16.18 8.45
N ASP A 52 24.04 17.16 8.25
CA ASP A 52 25.45 17.10 8.69
C ASP A 52 25.60 17.19 10.23
N LYS A 53 24.50 17.50 10.93
CA LYS A 53 24.43 17.52 12.40
C LYS A 53 23.29 16.61 12.87
N PRO A 54 23.43 15.29 12.71
CA PRO A 54 22.35 14.36 13.03
C PRO A 54 22.27 14.10 14.54
N ASP A 55 21.05 13.96 15.06
CA ASP A 55 20.82 13.40 16.40
C ASP A 55 21.15 11.89 16.41
N PHE A 56 20.94 11.21 15.28
CA PHE A 56 21.21 9.80 15.06
C PHE A 56 22.19 9.64 13.87
N PRO A 57 23.50 9.57 14.11
CA PRO A 57 24.48 9.42 13.03
C PRO A 57 24.34 8.06 12.34
N PHE A 58 24.66 8.00 11.04
CA PHE A 58 24.64 6.73 10.31
C PHE A 58 25.77 5.79 10.69
N PHE A 59 26.94 6.34 11.02
CA PHE A 59 28.14 5.59 11.35
C PHE A 59 28.69 6.03 12.71
N ASP A 60 29.30 5.10 13.43
CA ASP A 60 30.02 5.38 14.67
C ASP A 60 31.45 5.90 14.42
N GLU A 61 32.19 6.18 15.49
CA GLU A 61 33.57 6.68 15.41
C GLU A 61 34.56 5.69 14.76
N SER A 62 34.19 4.40 14.68
CA SER A 62 34.98 3.36 14.02
C SER A 62 34.65 3.23 12.52
N GLY A 63 33.64 3.96 12.04
CA GLY A 63 33.15 3.89 10.67
C GLY A 63 32.14 2.76 10.42
N GLU A 64 31.65 2.10 11.47
CA GLU A 64 30.67 1.03 11.36
C GLU A 64 29.24 1.58 11.43
N PRO A 65 28.25 0.95 10.77
CA PRO A 65 26.85 1.37 10.86
C PRO A 65 26.36 1.36 12.31
N THR A 66 25.70 2.44 12.73
CA THR A 66 25.00 2.50 14.02
C THR A 66 23.83 1.52 14.06
N ASP A 67 23.34 1.21 15.25
CA ASP A 67 22.21 0.28 15.42
C ASP A 67 20.95 0.77 14.67
N THR A 68 20.68 2.08 14.70
CA THR A 68 19.61 2.69 13.91
C THR A 68 19.78 2.46 12.40
N THR A 69 21.01 2.51 11.90
CA THR A 69 21.31 2.27 10.48
C THR A 69 21.16 0.79 10.13
N LYS A 70 21.56 -0.12 11.03
CA LYS A 70 21.34 -1.57 10.85
C LYS A 70 19.85 -1.89 10.80
N GLU A 71 19.06 -1.33 11.70
CA GLU A 71 17.59 -1.48 11.69
C GLU A 71 16.96 -0.96 10.39
N ALA A 72 17.45 0.17 9.87
CA ALA A 72 16.99 0.70 8.58
C ALA A 72 17.36 -0.23 7.40
N ILE A 73 18.58 -0.77 7.39
CA ILE A 73 19.03 -1.75 6.39
C ILE A 73 18.14 -3.01 6.43
N ASP A 74 17.89 -3.54 7.62
CA ASP A 74 17.05 -4.73 7.81
C ASP A 74 15.61 -4.48 7.36
N PHE A 75 15.04 -3.32 7.71
CA PHE A 75 13.70 -2.93 7.31
C PHE A 75 13.57 -2.80 5.78
N VAL A 76 14.51 -2.12 5.13
CA VAL A 76 14.53 -1.99 3.67
C VAL A 76 14.69 -3.35 3.00
N SER A 77 15.57 -4.20 3.53
CA SER A 77 15.79 -5.56 2.99
C SER A 77 14.54 -6.43 3.09
N ALA A 78 13.85 -6.39 4.23
CA ALA A 78 12.57 -7.08 4.42
C ALA A 78 11.48 -6.54 3.47
N PHE A 79 11.35 -5.21 3.36
CA PHE A 79 10.40 -4.58 2.45
C PHE A 79 10.60 -5.03 0.99
N GLU A 80 11.84 -5.05 0.51
CA GLU A 80 12.14 -5.48 -0.87
C GLU A 80 11.86 -6.99 -1.07
N ALA A 81 12.11 -7.81 -0.06
CA ALA A 81 11.76 -9.24 -0.10
C ALA A 81 10.24 -9.43 -0.21
N ASP A 82 9.47 -8.72 0.60
CA ASP A 82 8.00 -8.74 0.57
C ASP A 82 7.44 -8.19 -0.75
N SER A 83 8.06 -7.16 -1.33
CA SER A 83 7.70 -6.63 -2.64
C SER A 83 7.84 -7.69 -3.73
N ARG A 84 8.98 -8.41 -3.76
CA ARG A 84 9.19 -9.50 -4.73
C ARG A 84 8.21 -10.66 -4.53
N ILE A 85 7.85 -10.98 -3.29
CA ILE A 85 6.81 -11.99 -3.00
C ILE A 85 5.47 -11.53 -3.58
N THR A 86 5.10 -10.27 -3.35
CA THR A 86 3.86 -9.67 -3.86
C THR A 86 3.82 -9.64 -5.38
N GLU A 87 4.92 -9.29 -6.05
CA GLU A 87 5.04 -9.31 -7.51
C GLU A 87 4.80 -10.70 -8.09
N ARG A 88 5.45 -11.73 -7.53
CA ARG A 88 5.24 -13.12 -7.95
C ARG A 88 3.80 -13.58 -7.70
N PHE A 89 3.23 -13.20 -6.57
CA PHE A 89 1.83 -13.49 -6.26
C PHE A 89 0.88 -12.88 -7.29
N VAL A 90 1.03 -11.58 -7.58
CA VAL A 90 0.22 -10.87 -8.58
C VAL A 90 0.40 -11.47 -9.98
N ALA A 91 1.63 -11.78 -10.39
CA ALA A 91 1.91 -12.43 -11.67
C ALA A 91 1.14 -13.75 -11.78
N ARG A 92 1.14 -14.56 -10.71
CA ARG A 92 0.41 -15.83 -10.69
C ARG A 92 -1.10 -15.65 -10.79
N LEU A 93 -1.67 -14.63 -10.16
CA LEU A 93 -3.09 -14.31 -10.29
C LEU A 93 -3.47 -13.88 -11.71
N ILE A 94 -2.57 -13.13 -12.39
CA ILE A 94 -2.75 -12.74 -13.79
C ILE A 94 -2.71 -13.97 -14.71
N GLU A 95 -1.73 -14.88 -14.52
CA GLU A 95 -1.61 -16.12 -15.29
C GLU A 95 -2.86 -17.01 -15.18
N LEU A 96 -3.50 -17.02 -14.01
CA LEU A 96 -4.72 -17.76 -13.73
C LEU A 96 -6.00 -17.01 -14.15
N ASP A 97 -5.87 -15.82 -14.75
CA ASP A 97 -6.97 -14.91 -15.12
C ASP A 97 -7.90 -14.57 -13.93
N LEU A 98 -7.39 -14.52 -12.71
CA LEU A 98 -8.23 -14.38 -11.52
C LEU A 98 -8.73 -12.96 -11.24
N PHE A 99 -8.18 -11.95 -11.92
CA PHE A 99 -8.60 -10.58 -11.75
C PHE A 99 -9.85 -10.25 -12.57
N GLU A 100 -10.72 -9.44 -11.99
CA GLU A 100 -11.83 -8.79 -12.69
C GLU A 100 -11.86 -7.31 -12.36
N LYS A 101 -12.32 -6.50 -13.32
CA LYS A 101 -12.54 -5.07 -13.11
C LYS A 101 -13.82 -4.88 -12.30
N LYS A 102 -13.72 -4.17 -11.19
CA LYS A 102 -14.83 -3.79 -10.31
C LYS A 102 -15.02 -2.28 -10.34
N GLU A 103 -16.27 -1.85 -10.25
CA GLU A 103 -16.65 -0.43 -10.16
C GLU A 103 -17.19 -0.14 -8.76
N VAL A 104 -16.73 0.94 -8.15
CA VAL A 104 -17.34 1.49 -6.93
C VAL A 104 -18.32 2.57 -7.35
N LYS A 105 -19.60 2.35 -7.03
CA LYS A 105 -20.70 3.30 -7.26
C LYS A 105 -21.29 3.72 -5.93
N ILE A 106 -21.60 5.00 -5.81
CA ILE A 106 -22.30 5.57 -4.66
C ILE A 106 -23.57 6.26 -5.13
N ALA A 107 -24.54 6.47 -4.24
CA ALA A 107 -25.68 7.34 -4.53
C ALA A 107 -25.20 8.79 -4.77
N ASP A 108 -25.80 9.48 -5.73
CA ASP A 108 -25.52 10.90 -5.96
C ASP A 108 -26.00 11.73 -4.75
N PRO A 109 -25.14 12.57 -4.14
CA PRO A 109 -25.53 13.42 -3.02
C PRO A 109 -26.67 14.39 -3.33
N ASN A 110 -26.83 14.81 -4.59
CA ASN A 110 -27.84 15.77 -5.03
C ASN A 110 -29.12 15.11 -5.54
N ASP A 111 -29.05 13.83 -5.93
CA ASP A 111 -30.17 13.06 -6.48
C ASP A 111 -30.03 11.59 -6.10
N ARG A 112 -30.59 11.20 -4.95
CA ARG A 112 -30.47 9.83 -4.42
C ARG A 112 -31.05 8.74 -5.32
N THR A 113 -31.77 9.09 -6.38
CA THR A 113 -32.25 8.12 -7.39
C THR A 113 -31.17 7.74 -8.41
N LYS A 114 -30.07 8.48 -8.46
CA LYS A 114 -28.93 8.26 -9.36
C LYS A 114 -27.74 7.69 -8.61
N THR A 115 -26.89 6.99 -9.34
CA THR A 115 -25.58 6.55 -8.85
C THR A 115 -24.48 7.20 -9.65
N ILE A 116 -23.39 7.54 -8.96
CA ILE A 116 -22.17 8.06 -9.56
C ILE A 116 -21.03 7.06 -9.32
N LYS A 117 -20.21 6.86 -10.36
CA LYS A 117 -19.01 6.03 -10.25
C LYS A 117 -17.87 6.85 -9.64
N VAL A 118 -17.22 6.32 -8.62
CA VAL A 118 -16.13 7.01 -7.90
C VAL A 118 -14.77 6.35 -8.04
N ALA A 119 -14.72 5.06 -8.36
CA ALA A 119 -13.46 4.36 -8.61
C ALA A 119 -13.67 3.14 -9.50
N ASP A 120 -12.62 2.80 -10.24
CA ASP A 120 -12.42 1.50 -10.88
C ASP A 120 -11.25 0.81 -10.17
N TYR A 121 -11.34 -0.49 -9.92
CA TYR A 121 -10.23 -1.27 -9.38
C TYR A 121 -10.25 -2.70 -9.91
N PHE A 122 -9.13 -3.40 -9.84
CA PHE A 122 -9.09 -4.85 -10.09
C PHE A 122 -9.13 -5.59 -8.75
N GLY A 123 -9.99 -6.58 -8.65
CA GLY A 123 -10.08 -7.47 -7.50
C GLY A 123 -10.08 -8.92 -7.95
N VAL A 124 -9.70 -9.83 -7.05
CA VAL A 124 -9.87 -11.27 -7.34
C VAL A 124 -11.36 -11.60 -7.44
N SER A 125 -11.72 -12.34 -8.48
CA SER A 125 -13.05 -12.89 -8.72
C SER A 125 -13.19 -14.23 -8.01
N GLU A 126 -14.19 -14.35 -7.14
CA GLU A 126 -14.50 -15.62 -6.46
C GLU A 126 -15.02 -16.65 -7.46
N ASP A 127 -15.87 -16.23 -8.40
CA ASP A 127 -16.40 -17.11 -9.45
C ASP A 127 -15.27 -17.69 -10.31
N LYS A 128 -14.31 -16.88 -10.74
CA LYS A 128 -13.16 -17.39 -11.52
C LYS A 128 -12.27 -18.31 -10.70
N LEU A 129 -12.09 -18.03 -9.40
CA LEU A 129 -11.32 -18.90 -8.50
C LEU A 129 -11.98 -20.29 -8.36
N LEU A 130 -13.31 -20.32 -8.18
CA LEU A 130 -14.09 -21.55 -8.04
C LEU A 130 -14.26 -22.30 -9.36
N ALA A 131 -14.15 -21.61 -10.50
CA ALA A 131 -14.19 -22.20 -11.83
C ALA A 131 -12.83 -22.75 -12.31
N LEU A 132 -11.76 -22.60 -11.52
CA LEU A 132 -10.46 -23.21 -11.86
C LEU A 132 -10.59 -24.74 -11.95
N PRO A 133 -9.88 -25.39 -12.88
CA PRO A 133 -9.74 -26.84 -12.89
C PRO A 133 -9.21 -27.37 -11.55
N ASP A 134 -9.69 -28.54 -11.10
CA ASP A 134 -9.38 -29.12 -9.79
C ASP A 134 -7.86 -29.24 -9.52
N ASP A 135 -7.09 -29.63 -10.54
CA ASP A 135 -5.64 -29.78 -10.45
C ASP A 135 -4.94 -28.41 -10.27
N VAL A 136 -5.43 -27.39 -10.96
CA VAL A 136 -4.95 -26.00 -10.84
C VAL A 136 -5.30 -25.41 -9.48
N PHE A 137 -6.53 -25.63 -9.01
CA PHE A 137 -6.97 -25.18 -7.68
C PHE A 137 -6.19 -25.87 -6.57
N LEU A 138 -5.98 -27.19 -6.67
CA LEU A 138 -5.16 -27.94 -5.73
C LEU A 138 -3.71 -27.43 -5.73
N LYS A 139 -3.15 -27.12 -6.90
CA LYS A 139 -1.82 -26.51 -7.00
C LYS A 139 -1.77 -25.13 -6.32
N ALA A 140 -2.78 -24.29 -6.52
CA ALA A 140 -2.85 -22.99 -5.84
C ALA A 140 -2.88 -23.12 -4.31
N LYS A 141 -3.52 -24.17 -3.78
CA LYS A 141 -3.47 -24.53 -2.37
C LYS A 141 -2.06 -24.95 -1.94
N THR A 142 -1.41 -25.87 -2.65
CA THR A 142 -0.08 -26.38 -2.27
C THR A 142 1.00 -25.30 -2.37
N ASP A 143 0.85 -24.37 -3.31
CA ASP A 143 1.74 -23.23 -3.51
C ASP A 143 1.46 -22.07 -2.53
N GLY A 144 0.49 -22.24 -1.61
CA GLY A 144 0.18 -21.27 -0.56
C GLY A 144 -0.57 -20.02 -1.02
N LEU A 145 -1.18 -20.02 -2.21
CA LEU A 145 -1.83 -18.85 -2.80
C LEU A 145 -3.20 -18.52 -2.18
N LEU A 146 -3.90 -19.53 -1.66
CA LEU A 146 -5.29 -19.35 -1.19
C LEU A 146 -5.42 -18.35 -0.04
N GLY A 147 -4.49 -18.37 0.92
CA GLY A 147 -4.52 -17.45 2.06
C GLY A 147 -4.48 -15.98 1.61
N PRO A 148 -3.43 -15.56 0.86
CA PRO A 148 -3.36 -14.22 0.28
C PRO A 148 -4.53 -13.86 -0.64
N ILE A 149 -5.08 -14.81 -1.41
CA ILE A 149 -6.27 -14.58 -2.26
C ILE A 149 -7.47 -14.16 -1.41
N TYR A 150 -7.81 -14.95 -0.38
CA TYR A 150 -8.94 -14.61 0.49
C TYR A 150 -8.69 -13.34 1.29
N ALA A 151 -7.46 -13.12 1.77
CA ALA A 151 -7.09 -11.87 2.44
C ALA A 151 -7.31 -10.66 1.54
N HIS A 152 -6.96 -10.75 0.25
CA HIS A 152 -7.22 -9.70 -0.72
C HIS A 152 -8.73 -9.45 -0.90
N MET A 153 -9.55 -10.49 -1.11
CA MET A 153 -11.00 -10.34 -1.21
C MET A 153 -11.61 -9.66 0.03
N LEU A 154 -11.20 -10.10 1.23
CA LEU A 154 -11.66 -9.53 2.50
C LEU A 154 -11.23 -8.07 2.66
N SER A 155 -10.03 -7.71 2.20
CA SER A 155 -9.55 -6.33 2.27
C SER A 155 -10.43 -5.37 1.46
N LEU A 156 -11.01 -5.84 0.34
CA LEU A 156 -11.86 -5.03 -0.52
C LEU A 156 -13.24 -4.73 0.09
N SER A 157 -13.68 -5.53 1.07
CA SER A 157 -14.88 -5.18 1.87
C SER A 157 -14.74 -3.85 2.62
N ARG A 158 -13.51 -3.35 2.79
CA ARG A 158 -13.21 -2.07 3.45
C ARG A 158 -13.48 -0.83 2.60
N TRP A 159 -13.91 -0.97 1.34
CA TRP A 159 -14.28 0.17 0.49
C TRP A 159 -15.32 1.09 1.15
N GLU A 160 -16.30 0.55 1.88
CA GLU A 160 -17.29 1.35 2.60
C GLU A 160 -16.66 2.28 3.64
N ARG A 161 -15.58 1.85 4.32
CA ARG A 161 -14.84 2.68 5.29
C ARG A 161 -14.17 3.85 4.58
N ILE A 162 -13.58 3.62 3.40
CA ILE A 162 -12.95 4.68 2.59
C ILE A 162 -14.00 5.69 2.12
N LEU A 163 -15.14 5.21 1.61
CA LEU A 163 -16.25 6.07 1.19
C LEU A 163 -16.83 6.88 2.34
N THR A 164 -16.99 6.28 3.51
CA THR A 164 -17.45 6.97 4.73
C THR A 164 -16.52 8.14 5.08
N ARG A 165 -15.19 7.94 5.02
CA ARG A 165 -14.21 9.01 5.23
C ARG A 165 -14.30 10.09 4.16
N TYR A 166 -14.45 9.71 2.91
CA TYR A 166 -14.63 10.65 1.79
C TYR A 166 -15.85 11.54 1.99
N PHE A 167 -17.02 10.98 2.33
CA PHE A 167 -18.22 11.80 2.55
C PHE A 167 -18.09 12.71 3.77
N LYS A 168 -17.44 12.23 4.85
CA LYS A 168 -17.16 13.08 6.01
C LYS A 168 -16.30 14.29 5.62
N SER A 169 -15.23 14.08 4.85
CA SER A 169 -14.35 15.18 4.43
C SER A 169 -15.04 16.16 3.47
N VAL A 170 -15.87 15.67 2.55
CA VAL A 170 -16.67 16.52 1.65
C VAL A 170 -17.65 17.39 2.46
N ASN A 171 -18.37 16.80 3.42
CA ASN A 171 -19.34 17.52 4.25
C ASN A 171 -18.65 18.60 5.11
N GLN A 172 -17.49 18.30 5.70
CA GLN A 172 -16.71 19.27 6.47
C GLN A 172 -16.24 20.45 5.60
N GLN A 173 -15.77 20.17 4.38
CA GLN A 173 -15.37 21.22 3.43
C GLN A 173 -16.53 22.11 3.01
N GLN A 174 -17.73 21.55 2.83
CA GLN A 174 -18.93 22.32 2.50
C GLN A 174 -19.37 23.21 3.67
N ALA A 175 -19.36 22.68 4.90
CA ALA A 175 -19.68 23.46 6.10
C ALA A 175 -18.69 24.63 6.31
N ALA A 176 -17.38 24.39 6.15
CA ALA A 176 -16.36 25.43 6.26
C ALA A 176 -16.51 26.53 5.19
N LYS A 177 -16.91 26.18 3.97
CA LYS A 177 -17.21 27.16 2.90
C LYS A 177 -18.48 27.96 3.16
N ALA A 178 -19.48 27.40 3.84
CA ALA A 178 -20.71 28.11 4.17
C ALA A 178 -20.56 29.04 5.40
N ALA A 179 -19.52 28.83 6.21
CA ALA A 179 -19.21 29.63 7.39
C ALA A 179 -18.27 30.83 7.10
N ASN A 180 -17.73 30.93 5.88
CA ASN A 180 -16.90 32.03 5.38
C ASN A 180 -17.64 32.83 4.32
#